data_AF-A0A2G6H906-F1
#
_entry.id   AF-A0A2G6H906-F1
#
_cell.length_a   1.000
_cell.length_b   1.000
_cell.length_c   1.000
_cell.angle_alpha   90.00
_cell.angle_beta   90.00
_cell.angle_gamma   90.00
#
_symmetry.space_group_name_H-M   'P 1'
#
loop_
_entity.id
_entity.type
_entity.pdbx_description
1 polymer ?
#
loop_
_entity_poly.entity_id
_entity_poly.type
_entity_poly.pdbx_seq_one_letter_code
_entity_poly.pdbx_strand_id
1 'polypeptide(L)'
;MKEVGTAHWQSPNTGATNESGFTALPGGCRDFFNSFLFVGSDGYWWSATERSSSDARYRYLLYFNAHASRSYENKSSGFSVRCVWDN
;
A
#
# COMPACT_ATOMS: atom_id res chain seq x y z
N MET A 1 1.97 -3.88 11.11
CA MET A 1 1.14 -3.01 10.23
C MET A 1 0.19 -3.79 9.31
N LYS A 2 0.64 -4.90 8.69
CA LYS A 2 -0.19 -5.76 7.83
C LYS A 2 -1.13 -6.66 8.66
N GLU A 3 -2.24 -7.10 8.06
CA GLU A 3 -3.03 -8.24 8.55
C GLU A 3 -2.11 -9.43 8.85
N VAL A 4 -2.31 -10.07 10.01
CA VAL A 4 -1.53 -11.22 10.46
C VAL A 4 -1.92 -12.47 9.66
N GLY A 5 -0.93 -13.31 9.32
CA GLY A 5 -1.15 -14.53 8.55
C GLY A 5 -1.20 -14.28 7.05
N THR A 6 -1.74 -15.25 6.30
CA THR A 6 -1.73 -15.24 4.82
C THR A 6 -3.13 -15.47 4.24
N ALA A 7 -4.17 -15.01 4.94
CA ALA A 7 -5.54 -15.15 4.46
C ALA A 7 -5.72 -14.36 3.15
N HIS A 8 -5.25 -13.10 3.14
CA HIS A 8 -5.22 -12.27 1.94
C HIS A 8 -3.81 -12.07 1.39
N TRP A 9 -2.80 -12.06 2.25
CA TRP A 9 -1.40 -11.81 1.86
C TRP A 9 -0.72 -13.08 1.33
N GLN A 10 0.03 -12.92 0.25
CA GLN A 10 0.92 -13.94 -0.27
C GLN A 10 1.97 -14.33 0.77
N SER A 11 2.26 -15.64 0.85
CA SER A 11 3.33 -16.16 1.70
C SER A 11 4.71 -15.61 1.27
N PRO A 12 5.59 -15.21 2.20
CA PRO A 12 5.52 -15.47 3.64
C PRO A 12 4.84 -14.39 4.51
N ASN A 13 4.34 -13.29 3.91
CA ASN A 13 3.88 -12.10 4.65
C ASN A 13 4.84 -11.66 5.80
N THR A 14 6.14 -11.59 5.48
CA THR A 14 7.24 -11.31 6.42
C THR A 14 6.93 -10.13 7.34
N GLY A 15 7.09 -10.33 8.65
CA GLY A 15 6.94 -9.26 9.64
C GLY A 15 5.50 -8.74 9.83
N ALA A 16 4.49 -9.51 9.44
CA ALA A 16 3.09 -9.16 9.65
C ALA A 16 2.64 -9.40 11.10
N THR A 17 2.83 -8.38 11.94
CA THR A 17 2.48 -8.41 13.37
C THR A 17 1.20 -7.63 13.70
N ASN A 18 0.75 -6.77 12.79
CA ASN A 18 -0.32 -5.79 13.01
C ASN A 18 -0.22 -4.94 14.30
N GLU A 19 0.94 -4.77 14.92
CA GLU A 19 1.08 -4.04 16.21
C GLU A 19 0.60 -2.58 16.16
N SER A 20 0.54 -1.99 14.95
CA SER A 20 0.06 -0.63 14.74
C SER A 20 -1.47 -0.49 14.70
N GLY A 21 -2.24 -1.58 14.72
CA GLY A 21 -3.70 -1.56 14.58
C GLY A 21 -4.23 -1.13 13.20
N PHE A 22 -3.35 -0.95 12.21
CA PHE A 22 -3.73 -0.46 10.88
C PHE A 22 -4.48 -1.52 10.05
N THR A 23 -4.10 -2.79 10.21
CA THR A 23 -4.65 -3.96 9.52
C THR A 23 -4.63 -3.78 8.00
N ALA A 24 -3.43 -3.62 7.44
CA ALA A 24 -3.26 -3.43 6.00
C ALA A 24 -3.68 -4.69 5.22
N LEU A 25 -4.43 -4.50 4.12
CA LEU A 25 -4.77 -5.56 3.16
C LEU A 25 -4.00 -5.38 1.84
N PRO A 26 -3.70 -6.48 1.11
CA PRO A 26 -2.92 -6.45 -0.12
C PRO A 26 -3.81 -6.19 -1.33
N GLY A 27 -4.38 -4.98 -1.40
CA GLY A 27 -5.29 -4.58 -2.49
C GLY A 27 -4.59 -4.42 -3.85
N GLY A 28 -3.27 -4.50 -3.92
CA GLY A 28 -2.51 -4.21 -5.12
C GLY A 28 -2.64 -2.76 -5.56
N CYS A 29 -2.48 -2.54 -6.86
CA CYS A 29 -2.66 -1.24 -7.48
C CYS A 29 -3.19 -1.36 -8.91
N ARG A 30 -3.69 -0.23 -9.43
CA ARG A 30 -3.81 0.01 -10.87
C ARG A 30 -2.67 0.91 -11.30
N ASP A 31 -1.88 0.50 -12.28
CA ASP A 31 -0.77 1.30 -12.79
C ASP A 31 -1.24 2.44 -13.72
N PHE A 32 -0.29 3.26 -14.17
CA PHE A 32 -0.50 4.33 -15.13
C PHE A 32 -1.07 3.83 -16.48
N PHE A 33 -0.77 2.58 -16.84
CA PHE A 33 -1.22 1.92 -18.07
C PHE A 33 -2.56 1.19 -17.91
N ASN A 34 -3.27 1.44 -16.81
CA ASN A 34 -4.59 0.91 -16.52
C ASN A 34 -4.65 -0.61 -16.29
N SER A 35 -3.53 -1.23 -15.91
CA SER A 35 -3.43 -2.64 -15.53
C SER A 35 -3.49 -2.80 -14.02
N PHE A 36 -4.23 -3.80 -13.55
CA PHE A 36 -4.25 -4.17 -12.14
C PHE A 36 -3.11 -5.14 -11.82
N LEU A 37 -2.32 -4.81 -10.80
CA LEU A 37 -1.10 -5.52 -10.42
C LEU A 37 -1.07 -5.80 -8.92
N PHE A 38 -0.34 -6.85 -8.53
CA PHE A 38 0.04 -7.15 -7.13
C PHE A 38 -1.10 -7.38 -6.15
N VAL A 39 -2.31 -7.66 -6.65
CA VAL A 39 -3.45 -8.05 -5.80
C VAL A 39 -3.09 -9.33 -5.06
N GLY A 40 -3.26 -9.33 -3.74
CA GLY A 40 -2.89 -10.44 -2.87
C GLY A 40 -1.42 -10.43 -2.44
N SER A 41 -0.52 -9.67 -3.09
CA SER A 41 0.90 -9.63 -2.72
C SER A 41 1.30 -8.34 -2.03
N ASP A 42 0.81 -7.19 -2.49
CA ASP A 42 1.27 -5.89 -2.00
C ASP A 42 0.09 -4.96 -1.71
N GLY A 43 0.33 -3.98 -0.85
CA GLY A 43 -0.62 -2.91 -0.56
C GLY A 43 -0.02 -1.55 -0.88
N TYR A 44 -0.80 -0.69 -1.53
CA TYR A 44 -0.42 0.67 -1.93
C TYR A 44 -1.46 1.67 -1.45
N TRP A 45 -1.01 2.76 -0.84
CA TRP A 45 -1.87 3.84 -0.36
C TRP A 45 -1.36 5.21 -0.78
N TRP A 46 -2.24 6.03 -1.33
CA TRP A 46 -1.93 7.44 -1.56
C TRP A 46 -1.72 8.19 -0.25
N SER A 47 -0.85 9.18 -0.29
CA SER A 47 -0.73 10.22 0.72
C SER A 47 -1.30 11.53 0.16
N ALA A 48 -1.76 12.43 1.05
CA ALA A 48 -2.20 13.77 0.67
C ALA A 48 -1.05 14.69 0.19
N THR A 49 0.21 14.23 0.27
CA THR A 49 1.38 15.01 -0.16
C THR A 49 1.60 14.91 -1.67
N GLU A 50 1.52 16.04 -2.35
CA GLU A 50 1.92 16.19 -3.74
C GLU A 50 3.45 16.26 -3.90
N ARG A 51 3.98 15.77 -5.03
CA ARG A 51 5.37 16.03 -5.46
C ARG A 51 5.44 17.03 -6.61
N SER A 52 4.56 16.88 -7.60
CA SER A 52 4.54 17.68 -8.83
C SER A 52 3.12 17.71 -9.40
N SER A 53 2.91 18.38 -10.54
CA SER A 53 1.65 18.33 -11.28
C SER A 53 1.27 16.90 -11.72
N SER A 54 2.25 16.04 -12.02
CA SER A 54 2.05 14.65 -12.47
C SER A 54 2.11 13.62 -11.35
N ASP A 55 2.82 13.89 -10.26
CA ASP A 55 3.20 12.87 -9.28
C ASP A 55 2.76 13.22 -7.85
N ALA A 56 2.35 12.18 -7.11
CA ALA A 56 2.00 12.27 -5.71
C ALA A 56 2.79 11.24 -4.89
N ARG A 57 2.87 11.46 -3.58
CA ARG A 57 3.53 10.55 -2.67
C ARG A 57 2.62 9.39 -2.31
N TYR A 58 3.17 8.18 -2.26
CA TYR A 58 2.46 7.00 -1.79
C TYR A 58 3.28 6.22 -0.75
N ARG A 59 2.59 5.33 -0.04
CA ARG A 59 3.17 4.35 0.88
C ARG A 59 2.85 2.95 0.38
N TYR A 60 3.73 2.01 0.64
CA TYR A 60 3.51 0.63 0.25
C TYR A 60 4.08 -0.37 1.25
N LEU A 61 3.51 -1.56 1.22
CA LEU A 61 3.88 -2.72 2.02
C LEU A 61 4.00 -3.93 1.08
N LEU A 62 5.13 -4.62 1.15
CA LEU A 62 5.40 -5.80 0.33
C LEU A 62 5.21 -7.07 1.17
N TYR A 63 4.74 -8.15 0.55
CA TYR A 63 4.57 -9.41 1.29
C TYR A 63 5.89 -9.94 1.87
N PHE A 64 7.01 -9.78 1.17
CA PHE A 64 8.31 -10.32 1.59
C PHE A 64 9.10 -9.39 2.52
N ASN A 65 8.57 -8.21 2.86
CA ASN A 65 9.26 -7.21 3.68
C ASN A 65 8.43 -6.81 4.90
N ALA A 66 9.11 -6.60 6.03
CA ALA A 66 8.51 -6.12 7.28
C ALA A 66 8.35 -4.59 7.31
N HIS A 67 9.09 -3.86 6.48
CA HIS A 67 9.15 -2.40 6.52
C HIS A 67 8.06 -1.73 5.69
N ALA A 68 7.57 -0.59 6.20
CA ALA A 68 6.73 0.33 5.45
C ALA A 68 7.60 1.30 4.65
N SER A 69 7.38 1.33 3.34
CA SER A 69 8.16 2.15 2.42
C SER A 69 7.32 3.26 1.79
N ARG A 70 7.99 4.23 1.17
CA ARG A 70 7.36 5.39 0.53
C ARG A 70 8.08 5.75 -0.76
N SER A 71 7.34 6.18 -1.76
CA SER A 71 7.89 6.66 -3.03
C SER A 71 6.92 7.67 -3.67
N TYR A 72 7.12 7.97 -4.94
CA TYR A 72 6.28 8.84 -5.76
C TYR A 72 5.82 8.10 -6.98
N GLU A 73 4.58 8.34 -7.39
CA GLU A 73 3.98 7.72 -8.55
C GLU A 73 3.08 8.73 -9.27
N ASN A 74 2.86 8.48 -10.56
CA ASN A 74 1.93 9.25 -11.35
C ASN A 74 0.52 9.23 -10.73
N LYS A 75 -0.10 10.41 -10.63
CA LYS A 75 -1.42 10.61 -10.02
C LYS A 75 -2.55 9.85 -10.71
N SER A 76 -2.35 9.40 -11.96
CA SER A 76 -3.34 8.59 -12.67
C SER A 76 -3.29 7.10 -12.31
N SER A 77 -2.30 6.65 -11.52
CA SER A 77 -2.33 5.32 -10.89
C SER A 77 -3.42 5.23 -9.83
N GLY A 78 -4.01 4.05 -9.66
CA GLY A 78 -5.03 3.77 -8.66
C GLY A 78 -4.45 3.06 -7.44
N PHE A 79 -4.32 3.78 -6.32
CA PHE A 79 -3.96 3.21 -5.02
C PHE A 79 -5.10 3.37 -4.01
N SER A 80 -5.06 2.58 -2.94
CA SER A 80 -6.05 2.67 -1.88
C SER A 80 -5.98 4.03 -1.16
N VAL A 81 -7.11 4.49 -0.63
CA VAL A 81 -7.20 5.69 0.20
C VAL A 81 -7.72 5.31 1.58
N ARG A 82 -7.20 5.97 2.62
CA ARG A 82 -7.74 5.91 3.97
C ARG A 82 -7.78 7.31 4.54
N CYS A 83 -8.94 7.73 5.01
CA CYS A 83 -9.07 8.98 5.74
C CYS A 83 -8.45 8.82 7.12
N VAL A 84 -7.64 9.79 7.52
CA VAL A 84 -7.08 9.88 8.86
C VAL A 84 -7.73 11.08 9.52
N TRP A 85 -8.26 10.88 10.72
CA TRP A 85 -8.74 11.95 11.56
C TRP A 85 -7.74 12.12 12.69
N ASP A 86 -7.26 13.34 12.86
CA ASP A 86 -6.46 13.75 14.02
C ASP A 86 -7.39 14.53 14.95
N ASN A 87 -7.34 14.22 16.24
CA ASN A 87 -8.30 14.69 17.25
C ASN A 87 -7.73 15.88 18.01
#